data_AF-A0A8E6JHG1-F1
#
_entry.id   AF-A0A8E6JHG1-F1
#
_cell.length_a   1.000
_cell.length_b   1.000
_cell.length_c   1.000
_cell.angle_alpha   90.00
_cell.angle_beta   90.00
_cell.angle_gamma   90.00
#
_symmetry.space_group_name_H-M   'P 1'
#
loop_
_entity.id
_entity.type
_entity.pdbx_description
1 polymer ?
#
loop_
_entity_poly.entity_id
_entity_poly.type
_entity_poly.pdbx_seq_one_letter_code
_entity_poly.pdbx_strand_id
1 'polypeptide(L)'
;MKKHAIAVMMIAVFSESVYAESALFIPDVSPDSVTTSLSVGVLNGKSRELVYDTDTGRKLSQLDWKIKNVATLQGDLSWEPYSFMTLDARGWTSLASGSGHMVDHDWMSSEQPGWTDRSIHPDTSVNYANEYDLNVKGWLLQGDNYKAGVTAGYQETRFSWTARGGSYIYDNGRYIGNFPHGVRGIGYSQRFEMPYIGLAGDYRINDFECNVLFKYSDWVNAHDNDEHYMRKLTFREKTENSRYYGASIDAGYYITSNAKIFAEFAYSKYEEGKGGTQIIDKTSGDTAYFGGDAAGIANNNYTVTAGLQYRF
;
A
#
# COMPACT_ATOMS: atom_id res chain seq x y z
N MET A 1 -7.09 8.22 -43.74
CA MET A 1 -6.85 7.67 -42.38
C MET A 1 -8.19 7.57 -41.68
N LYS A 2 -8.70 6.34 -41.50
CA LYS A 2 -10.01 6.11 -40.88
C LYS A 2 -9.86 6.27 -39.36
N LYS A 3 -10.58 7.23 -38.77
CA LYS A 3 -10.66 7.39 -37.32
C LYS A 3 -11.60 6.32 -36.78
N HIS A 4 -11.10 5.45 -35.92
CA HIS A 4 -11.93 4.50 -35.18
C HIS A 4 -12.39 5.17 -33.89
N ALA A 5 -13.67 5.48 -33.80
CA ALA A 5 -14.31 5.85 -32.55
C ALA A 5 -14.60 4.56 -31.77
N ILE A 6 -14.05 4.46 -30.55
CA ILE A 6 -14.37 3.37 -29.63
C ILE A 6 -15.58 3.84 -28.81
N ALA A 7 -16.73 3.23 -29.06
CA ALA A 7 -17.91 3.39 -28.21
C ALA A 7 -17.80 2.40 -27.05
N VAL A 8 -17.64 2.91 -25.83
CA VAL A 8 -17.74 2.10 -24.61
C VAL A 8 -19.18 2.17 -24.15
N MET A 9 -19.89 1.04 -24.24
CA MET A 9 -21.28 0.91 -23.82
C MET A 9 -21.29 0.35 -22.38
N MET A 10 -21.60 1.20 -21.40
CA MET A 10 -21.84 0.77 -20.02
C MET A 10 -23.27 0.24 -19.91
N ILE A 11 -23.41 -1.00 -19.44
CA ILE A 11 -24.72 -1.64 -19.20
C ILE A 11 -25.29 -1.07 -17.90
N ALA A 12 -26.32 -0.24 -18.02
CA ALA A 12 -27.16 0.17 -16.90
C ALA A 12 -28.28 -0.86 -16.72
N VAL A 13 -28.24 -1.64 -15.63
CA VAL A 13 -29.38 -2.44 -15.20
C VAL A 13 -30.24 -1.55 -14.30
N PHE A 14 -31.18 -0.83 -14.91
CA PHE A 14 -32.36 -0.31 -14.21
C PHE A 14 -33.58 -0.58 -15.09
N SER A 15 -34.49 -1.39 -14.56
CA SER A 15 -35.80 -1.64 -15.14
C SER A 15 -36.66 -0.39 -14.95
N GLU A 16 -36.80 0.41 -16.00
CA GLU A 16 -38.03 1.13 -16.37
C GLU A 16 -37.82 1.84 -17.71
N SER A 17 -38.78 1.66 -18.62
CA SER A 17 -38.73 2.07 -20.01
C SER A 17 -38.89 3.59 -20.15
N VAL A 18 -37.81 4.34 -20.02
CA VAL A 18 -37.74 5.74 -20.47
C VAL A 18 -36.98 5.77 -21.79
N TYR A 19 -37.62 6.29 -22.84
CA TYR A 19 -36.94 6.64 -24.08
C TYR A 19 -35.90 7.72 -23.76
N ALA A 20 -34.67 7.32 -23.50
CA ALA A 20 -33.55 8.22 -23.38
C ALA A 20 -33.22 8.74 -24.78
N GLU A 21 -33.51 10.02 -25.02
CA GLU A 21 -32.84 10.78 -26.07
C GLU A 21 -31.33 10.53 -25.92
N SER A 22 -30.62 10.24 -27.02
CA SER A 22 -29.19 9.95 -26.96
C SER A 22 -28.44 11.22 -26.54
N ALA A 23 -28.29 11.43 -25.23
CA ALA A 23 -27.40 12.45 -24.71
C ALA A 23 -25.99 12.10 -25.18
N LEU A 24 -25.44 12.91 -26.09
CA LEU A 24 -24.04 12.78 -26.48
C LEU A 24 -23.18 13.20 -25.28
N PHE A 25 -22.64 12.22 -24.57
CA PHE A 25 -21.65 12.44 -23.52
C PHE A 25 -20.28 12.74 -24.15
N ILE A 26 -20.09 13.98 -24.59
CA ILE A 26 -18.78 14.47 -25.04
C ILE A 26 -17.94 14.75 -23.80
N PRO A 27 -16.78 14.10 -23.62
CA PRO A 27 -15.93 14.36 -22.47
C PRO A 27 -15.34 15.77 -22.54
N ASP A 28 -15.24 16.44 -21.40
CA ASP A 28 -14.52 17.69 -21.28
C ASP A 28 -13.02 17.43 -21.46
N VAL A 29 -12.42 18.13 -22.42
CA VAL A 29 -10.98 18.07 -22.72
C VAL A 29 -10.34 19.46 -22.62
N SER A 30 -11.03 20.41 -21.99
CA SER A 30 -10.49 21.72 -21.66
C SER A 30 -9.37 21.61 -20.63
N PRO A 31 -8.39 22.54 -20.63
CA PRO A 31 -7.37 22.59 -19.59
C PRO A 31 -7.95 22.62 -18.17
N ASP A 32 -9.04 23.36 -17.96
CA ASP A 32 -9.67 23.55 -16.64
C ASP A 32 -10.24 22.24 -16.04
N SER A 33 -10.48 21.23 -16.88
CA SER A 33 -10.91 19.88 -16.45
C SER A 33 -9.77 19.03 -15.88
N VAL A 34 -8.52 19.49 -15.98
CA VAL A 34 -7.32 18.78 -15.54
C VAL A 34 -6.70 19.48 -14.34
N THR A 35 -6.45 18.69 -13.30
CA THR A 35 -5.75 19.14 -12.10
C THR A 35 -4.53 18.26 -11.87
N THR A 36 -3.41 18.85 -11.48
CA THR A 36 -2.22 18.11 -11.06
C THR A 36 -1.76 18.57 -9.69
N SER A 37 -1.13 17.70 -8.93
CA SER A 37 -0.46 18.10 -7.71
C SER A 37 0.89 17.41 -7.52
N LEU A 38 1.76 18.09 -6.79
CA LEU A 38 3.04 17.56 -6.33
C LEU A 38 3.18 17.88 -4.85
N SER A 39 3.52 16.87 -4.05
CA SER A 39 3.75 17.01 -2.61
C SER A 39 4.97 16.23 -2.17
N VAL A 40 5.57 16.66 -1.06
CA VAL A 40 6.68 15.97 -0.39
C VAL A 40 6.29 15.69 1.04
N GLY A 41 6.84 14.64 1.61
CA GLY A 41 6.47 14.24 2.97
C GLY A 41 7.29 13.11 3.54
N VAL A 42 6.69 12.45 4.53
CA VAL A 42 7.29 11.33 5.24
C VAL A 42 6.35 10.13 5.24
N LEU A 43 6.93 8.95 5.05
CA LEU A 43 6.30 7.64 5.21
C LEU A 43 6.79 6.99 6.51
N ASN A 44 5.85 6.43 7.25
CA ASN A 44 6.08 5.60 8.42
C ASN A 44 5.20 4.36 8.35
N GLY A 45 5.61 3.27 8.99
CA GLY A 45 4.83 2.04 8.94
C GLY A 45 5.50 0.85 9.59
N LYS A 46 4.79 -0.27 9.59
CA LYS A 46 5.26 -1.56 10.07
C LYS A 46 4.66 -2.68 9.22
N SER A 47 5.53 -3.52 8.69
CA SER A 47 5.18 -4.82 8.12
C SER A 47 5.39 -5.94 9.12
N ARG A 48 4.61 -7.00 8.94
CA ARG A 48 4.78 -8.28 9.63
C ARG A 48 4.87 -9.38 8.60
N GLU A 49 5.87 -10.22 8.80
CA GLU A 49 6.11 -11.49 8.12
C GLU A 49 5.93 -12.57 9.19
N LEU A 50 5.12 -13.59 8.93
CA LEU A 50 4.72 -14.58 9.92
C LEU A 50 4.87 -15.98 9.36
N VAL A 51 5.37 -16.89 10.18
CA VAL A 51 5.43 -18.33 9.84
C VAL A 51 4.55 -19.10 10.82
N TYR A 52 3.82 -20.07 10.30
CA TYR A 52 2.87 -20.90 11.04
C TYR A 52 3.14 -22.39 10.84
N ASP A 53 2.83 -23.14 11.88
CA ASP A 53 2.70 -24.58 11.83
C ASP A 53 1.37 -24.92 11.15
N THR A 54 1.42 -25.60 10.01
CA THR A 54 0.24 -25.88 9.18
C THR A 54 -0.74 -26.86 9.82
N ASP A 55 -0.27 -27.71 10.73
CA ASP A 55 -1.09 -28.74 11.36
C ASP A 55 -1.86 -28.19 12.56
N THR A 56 -1.26 -27.27 13.31
CA THR A 56 -1.81 -26.71 14.55
C THR A 56 -2.29 -25.27 14.43
N GLY A 57 -1.90 -24.56 13.37
CA GLY A 57 -2.14 -23.12 13.19
C GLY A 57 -1.33 -22.24 14.15
N ARG A 58 -0.39 -22.83 14.90
CA ARG A 58 0.44 -22.14 15.89
C ARG A 58 1.47 -21.26 15.17
N LYS A 59 1.63 -20.01 15.62
CA LYS A 59 2.69 -19.13 15.13
C LYS A 59 4.06 -19.68 15.55
N LEU A 60 4.96 -19.80 14.58
CA LEU A 60 6.33 -20.28 14.73
C LEU A 60 7.33 -19.13 14.72
N SER A 61 7.18 -18.17 13.81
CA SER A 61 8.10 -17.04 13.66
C SER A 61 7.33 -15.75 13.34
N GLN A 62 7.93 -14.61 13.68
CA GLN A 62 7.42 -13.30 13.30
C GLN A 62 8.56 -12.27 13.16
N LEU A 63 8.71 -11.72 11.96
CA LEU A 63 9.59 -10.59 11.70
C LEU A 63 8.77 -9.29 11.60
N ASP A 64 9.15 -8.33 12.43
CA ASP A 64 8.55 -7.00 12.53
C ASP A 64 9.44 -5.95 11.84
N TRP A 65 9.09 -5.59 10.60
CA TRP A 65 9.84 -4.66 9.76
C TRP A 65 9.27 -3.24 9.86
N LYS A 66 9.98 -2.31 10.50
CA LYS A 66 9.55 -0.91 10.66
C LYS A 66 10.11 0.00 9.55
N ILE A 67 9.30 0.98 9.17
CA ILE A 67 9.66 2.13 8.33
C ILE A 67 9.65 3.38 9.22
N LYS A 68 10.73 4.15 9.24
CA LYS A 68 10.88 5.34 10.10
C LYS A 68 11.23 6.57 9.27
N ASN A 69 10.27 7.49 9.15
CA ASN A 69 10.43 8.81 8.54
C ASN A 69 11.14 8.78 7.17
N VAL A 70 10.69 7.91 6.27
CA VAL A 70 11.25 7.82 4.92
C VAL A 70 10.71 8.97 4.08
N ALA A 71 11.58 9.81 3.52
CA ALA A 71 11.16 10.93 2.70
C ALA A 71 10.51 10.46 1.40
N THR A 72 9.37 11.03 1.04
CA THR A 72 8.59 10.67 -0.14
C THR A 72 8.31 11.87 -1.05
N LEU A 73 8.19 11.58 -2.34
CA LEU A 73 7.62 12.46 -3.36
C LEU A 73 6.31 11.83 -3.85
N GLN A 74 5.24 12.61 -3.88
CA GLN A 74 3.92 12.18 -4.31
C GLN A 74 3.41 13.08 -5.44
N GLY A 75 2.88 12.45 -6.48
CA GLY A 75 2.26 13.11 -7.62
C GLY A 75 0.83 12.62 -7.82
N ASP A 76 -0.02 13.51 -8.31
CA ASP A 76 -1.42 13.27 -8.60
C ASP A 76 -1.83 13.97 -9.91
N LEU A 77 -2.66 13.30 -10.68
CA LEU A 77 -3.30 13.81 -11.89
C LEU A 77 -4.77 13.42 -11.86
N SER A 78 -5.64 14.42 -11.82
CA SER A 78 -7.09 14.28 -11.91
C SER A 78 -7.60 14.84 -13.22
N TRP A 79 -8.54 14.15 -13.84
CA TRP A 79 -9.29 14.62 -15.01
C TRP A 79 -10.79 14.48 -14.74
N GLU A 80 -11.55 15.56 -14.98
CA GLU A 80 -13.01 15.61 -14.82
C GLU A 80 -13.70 15.60 -16.21
N PRO A 81 -13.78 14.46 -16.91
CA PRO A 81 -14.40 14.38 -18.23
C PRO A 81 -15.90 14.68 -18.21
N TYR A 82 -16.58 14.45 -17.08
CA TYR A 82 -18.01 14.72 -16.90
C TYR A 82 -18.25 15.27 -15.50
N SER A 83 -19.31 16.07 -15.32
CA SER A 83 -19.65 16.60 -13.99
C SER A 83 -19.82 15.52 -12.92
N PHE A 84 -20.25 14.32 -13.28
CA PHE A 84 -20.44 13.19 -12.37
C PHE A 84 -19.23 12.26 -12.25
N MET A 85 -18.11 12.52 -12.94
CA MET A 85 -16.99 11.58 -13.03
C MET A 85 -15.63 12.26 -12.96
N THR A 86 -14.76 11.75 -12.09
CA THR A 86 -13.33 12.10 -12.04
C THR A 86 -12.50 10.84 -12.26
N LEU A 87 -11.45 10.93 -13.08
CA LEU A 87 -10.43 9.91 -13.27
C LEU A 87 -9.14 10.38 -12.60
N ASP A 88 -8.54 9.54 -11.77
CA ASP A 88 -7.36 9.87 -10.99
C ASP A 88 -6.23 8.88 -11.25
N ALA A 89 -5.02 9.41 -11.43
CA ALA A 89 -3.78 8.66 -11.40
C ALA A 89 -2.86 9.30 -10.37
N ARG A 90 -2.58 8.58 -9.29
CA ARG A 90 -1.73 9.05 -8.21
C ARG A 90 -0.67 8.04 -7.84
N GLY A 91 0.40 8.50 -7.22
CA GLY A 91 1.46 7.63 -6.74
C GLY A 91 2.49 8.37 -5.92
N TRP A 92 3.24 7.62 -5.15
CA TRP A 92 4.35 8.14 -4.37
C TRP A 92 5.54 7.19 -4.40
N THR A 93 6.72 7.75 -4.17
CA THR A 93 7.97 6.97 -4.09
C THR A 93 8.89 7.54 -3.02
N SER A 94 9.65 6.67 -2.38
CA SER A 94 10.77 7.05 -1.52
C SER A 94 11.82 7.79 -2.35
N LEU A 95 12.26 8.96 -1.88
CA LEU A 95 13.28 9.76 -2.56
C LEU A 95 14.68 9.10 -2.52
N ALA A 96 14.93 8.32 -1.47
CA ALA A 96 16.15 7.56 -1.25
C ALA A 96 15.86 6.40 -0.29
N SER A 97 16.88 5.55 -0.06
CA SER A 97 16.84 4.62 1.06
C SER A 97 16.65 5.37 2.38
N GLY A 98 15.87 4.81 3.30
CA GLY A 98 15.58 5.43 4.59
C GLY A 98 15.81 4.52 5.78
N SER A 99 15.47 5.03 6.97
CA SER A 99 15.69 4.32 8.23
C SER A 99 14.57 3.31 8.51
N GLY A 100 14.95 2.14 9.02
CA GLY A 100 14.04 1.12 9.47
C GLY A 100 14.45 0.54 10.83
N HIS A 101 13.86 -0.61 11.15
CA HIS A 101 14.25 -1.45 12.28
C HIS A 101 13.60 -2.81 12.10
N MET A 102 14.32 -3.89 12.35
CA MET A 102 13.75 -5.23 12.31
C MET A 102 13.92 -5.93 13.66
N VAL A 103 12.87 -6.64 14.07
CA VAL A 103 12.93 -7.59 15.19
C VAL A 103 12.33 -8.91 14.73
N ASP A 104 13.03 -9.99 14.99
CA ASP A 104 12.63 -11.34 14.67
C ASP A 104 12.42 -12.11 15.98
N HIS A 105 11.34 -12.88 16.07
CA HIS A 105 11.00 -13.71 17.20
C HIS A 105 10.56 -15.10 16.74
N ASP A 106 11.06 -16.14 17.40
CA ASP A 106 10.61 -17.52 17.17
C ASP A 106 10.03 -18.15 18.44
N TRP A 107 9.04 -19.03 18.23
CA TRP A 107 8.38 -19.85 19.24
C TRP A 107 8.72 -21.32 18.98
N MET A 108 9.92 -21.74 19.34
CA MET A 108 10.40 -23.10 19.07
C MET A 108 9.76 -24.16 19.98
N SER A 109 9.30 -23.77 21.17
CA SER A 109 8.60 -24.66 22.10
C SER A 109 7.10 -24.38 22.11
N SER A 110 6.29 -25.43 21.91
CA SER A 110 4.83 -25.39 22.03
C SER A 110 4.34 -25.40 23.48
N GLU A 111 5.21 -25.72 24.44
CA GLU A 111 4.88 -25.81 25.86
C GLU A 111 4.93 -24.44 26.57
N GLN A 112 5.53 -23.43 25.93
CA GLN A 112 5.62 -22.08 26.48
C GLN A 112 4.85 -21.04 25.65
N PRO A 113 4.22 -20.05 26.28
CA PRO A 113 3.49 -19.00 25.57
C PRO A 113 4.41 -17.90 25.00
N GLY A 114 5.59 -17.71 25.59
CA GLY A 114 6.57 -16.69 25.16
C GLY A 114 7.47 -17.18 24.03
N TRP A 115 8.06 -16.25 23.29
CA TRP A 115 9.10 -16.58 22.31
C TRP A 115 10.31 -17.21 23.02
N THR A 116 10.96 -18.17 22.35
CA THR A 116 12.21 -18.80 22.80
C THR A 116 13.42 -18.04 22.29
N ASP A 117 13.29 -17.43 21.12
CA ASP A 117 14.37 -16.82 20.37
C ASP A 117 13.97 -15.41 19.94
N ARG A 118 14.93 -14.48 19.99
CA ARG A 118 14.76 -13.12 19.50
C ARG A 118 16.05 -12.59 18.92
N SER A 119 15.98 -11.99 17.74
CA SER A 119 17.05 -11.15 17.21
C SER A 119 16.56 -9.72 16.92
N ILE A 120 17.44 -8.74 17.10
CA ILE A 120 17.15 -7.32 16.92
C ILE A 120 18.20 -6.73 15.98
N HIS A 121 17.74 -6.03 14.95
CA HIS A 121 18.57 -5.43 13.92
C HIS A 121 18.28 -3.93 13.80
N PRO A 122 18.95 -3.08 14.62
CA PRO A 122 18.76 -1.64 14.56
C PRO A 122 19.25 -1.02 13.26
N ASP A 123 20.31 -1.59 12.68
CA ASP A 123 20.83 -1.24 11.35
C ASP A 123 19.99 -1.93 10.26
N THR A 124 18.76 -1.47 10.11
CA THR A 124 17.86 -1.90 9.03
C THR A 124 17.59 -0.72 8.10
N SER A 125 17.90 -0.89 6.82
CA SER A 125 17.58 0.09 5.78
C SER A 125 16.23 -0.23 5.15
N VAL A 126 15.40 0.78 4.94
CA VAL A 126 14.30 0.72 3.96
C VAL A 126 14.94 1.04 2.62
N ASN A 127 15.11 0.05 1.74
CA ASN A 127 15.85 0.22 0.49
C ASN A 127 15.08 1.14 -0.47
N TYR A 128 13.77 0.88 -0.60
CA TYR A 128 12.81 1.71 -1.33
C TYR A 128 11.39 1.40 -0.84
N ALA A 129 10.46 2.32 -1.11
CA ALA A 129 9.03 2.11 -0.97
C ALA A 129 8.31 2.92 -2.04
N ASN A 130 7.26 2.38 -2.66
CA ASN A 130 6.50 3.11 -3.68
C ASN A 130 5.08 2.59 -3.82
N GLU A 131 4.22 3.41 -4.40
CA GLU A 131 2.82 3.08 -4.68
C GLU A 131 2.37 3.76 -5.98
N TYR A 132 1.46 3.10 -6.69
CA TYR A 132 0.59 3.76 -7.64
C TYR A 132 -0.86 3.33 -7.42
N ASP A 133 -1.78 4.23 -7.76
CA ASP A 133 -3.22 4.06 -7.63
C ASP A 133 -3.91 4.74 -8.81
N LEU A 134 -4.68 3.93 -9.56
CA LEU A 134 -5.50 4.37 -10.68
C LEU A 134 -6.96 4.17 -10.29
N ASN A 135 -7.76 5.23 -10.30
CA ASN A 135 -9.14 5.14 -9.86
C ASN A 135 -10.11 6.04 -10.63
N VAL A 136 -11.38 5.73 -10.47
CA VAL A 136 -12.51 6.53 -10.94
C VAL A 136 -13.37 6.89 -9.74
N LYS A 137 -13.84 8.13 -9.69
CA LYS A 137 -14.85 8.61 -8.74
C LYS A 137 -16.13 8.89 -9.50
N GLY A 138 -17.24 8.34 -9.01
CA GLY A 138 -18.60 8.64 -9.47
C GLY A 138 -19.32 9.49 -8.43
N TRP A 139 -19.58 10.76 -8.76
CA TRP A 139 -20.22 11.73 -7.87
C TRP A 139 -21.74 11.55 -7.88
N LEU A 140 -22.29 11.12 -6.75
CA LEU A 140 -23.72 10.81 -6.58
C LEU A 140 -24.52 11.99 -6.07
N LEU A 141 -23.89 12.83 -5.23
CA LEU A 141 -24.45 14.05 -4.68
C LEU A 141 -23.51 15.20 -4.97
N GLN A 142 -24.05 16.29 -5.52
CA GLN A 142 -23.31 17.51 -5.80
C GLN A 142 -24.19 18.71 -5.43
N GLY A 143 -23.69 19.56 -4.55
CA GLY A 143 -24.27 20.86 -4.23
C GLY A 143 -23.25 21.97 -4.44
N ASP A 144 -23.59 23.20 -4.04
CA ASP A 144 -22.73 24.37 -4.28
C ASP A 144 -21.33 24.23 -3.64
N ASN A 145 -21.26 23.55 -2.49
CA ASN A 145 -20.07 23.49 -1.64
C ASN A 145 -19.60 22.06 -1.35
N TYR A 146 -20.23 21.03 -1.93
CA TYR A 146 -19.89 19.64 -1.61
C TYR A 146 -20.09 18.70 -2.79
N LYS A 147 -19.26 17.65 -2.84
CA LYS A 147 -19.50 16.45 -3.63
C LYS A 147 -19.37 15.22 -2.74
N ALA A 148 -20.24 14.23 -2.94
CA ALA A 148 -20.12 12.93 -2.29
C ALA A 148 -20.38 11.83 -3.32
N GLY A 149 -19.57 10.78 -3.28
CA GLY A 149 -19.58 9.76 -4.31
C GLY A 149 -18.93 8.45 -3.88
N VAL A 150 -18.85 7.55 -4.84
CA VAL A 150 -18.17 6.26 -4.72
C VAL A 150 -16.90 6.28 -5.55
N THR A 151 -15.94 5.45 -5.19
CA THR A 151 -14.74 5.20 -6.01
C THR A 151 -14.52 3.72 -6.24
N ALA A 152 -13.90 3.39 -7.37
CA ALA A 152 -13.33 2.09 -7.63
C ALA A 152 -11.97 2.28 -8.29
N GLY A 153 -11.01 1.43 -7.97
CA GLY A 153 -9.66 1.58 -8.48
C GLY A 153 -8.81 0.34 -8.35
N TYR A 154 -7.57 0.45 -8.79
CA TYR A 154 -6.52 -0.53 -8.64
C TYR A 154 -5.28 0.13 -8.04
N GLN A 155 -4.74 -0.48 -7.00
CA GLN A 155 -3.58 0.02 -6.28
C GLN A 155 -2.53 -1.07 -6.15
N GLU A 156 -1.26 -0.68 -6.29
CA GLU A 156 -0.13 -1.54 -5.97
C GLU A 156 0.89 -0.79 -5.11
N THR A 157 1.30 -1.42 -4.01
CA THR A 157 2.25 -0.85 -3.04
C THR A 157 3.41 -1.83 -2.84
N ARG A 158 4.65 -1.31 -2.85
CA ARG A 158 5.88 -2.10 -2.71
C ARG A 158 6.75 -1.54 -1.59
N PHE A 159 7.39 -2.45 -0.87
CA PHE A 159 8.37 -2.11 0.16
C PHE A 159 9.58 -3.05 0.07
N SER A 160 10.76 -2.56 0.43
CA SER A 160 11.97 -3.38 0.54
C SER A 160 12.84 -2.95 1.70
N TRP A 161 13.41 -3.91 2.41
CA TRP A 161 14.31 -3.73 3.54
C TRP A 161 15.57 -4.59 3.42
N THR A 162 16.62 -4.16 4.12
CA THR A 162 17.77 -5.01 4.42
C THR A 162 18.18 -4.80 5.88
N ALA A 163 18.15 -5.87 6.67
CA ALA A 163 18.67 -5.91 8.04
C ALA A 163 20.16 -6.30 8.05
N ARG A 164 20.95 -5.58 8.84
CA ARG A 164 22.40 -5.80 9.00
C ARG A 164 22.80 -5.87 10.46
N GLY A 165 23.87 -6.60 10.76
CA GLY A 165 24.42 -6.73 12.10
C GLY A 165 23.34 -7.11 13.13
N GLY A 166 23.37 -6.49 14.30
CA GLY A 166 22.37 -6.72 15.34
C GLY A 166 22.82 -7.68 16.45
N SER A 167 21.88 -8.07 17.29
CA SER A 167 22.12 -8.95 18.45
C SER A 167 21.03 -10.01 18.57
N TYR A 168 21.33 -11.11 19.26
CA TYR A 168 20.39 -12.20 19.46
C TYR A 168 20.41 -12.74 20.89
N ILE A 169 19.27 -13.28 21.29
CA ILE A 169 19.03 -14.03 22.52
C ILE A 169 18.24 -15.27 22.11
N TYR A 170 18.87 -16.43 22.15
CA TYR A 170 18.32 -17.70 21.67
C TYR A 170 18.24 -18.74 22.79
N ASP A 171 17.35 -19.72 22.62
CA ASP A 171 17.04 -20.77 23.59
C ASP A 171 16.80 -20.20 25.00
N ASN A 172 15.82 -19.30 25.12
CA ASN A 172 15.44 -18.62 26.36
C ASN A 172 16.60 -17.91 27.09
N GLY A 173 17.57 -17.39 26.32
CA GLY A 173 18.72 -16.66 26.85
C GLY A 173 19.92 -17.51 27.19
N ARG A 174 19.92 -18.79 26.83
CA ARG A 174 21.10 -19.65 26.91
C ARG A 174 22.22 -19.19 25.97
N TYR A 175 21.86 -18.68 24.78
CA TYR A 175 22.81 -18.17 23.81
C TYR A 175 22.56 -16.68 23.57
N ILE A 176 23.53 -15.85 23.95
CA ILE A 176 23.46 -14.40 23.79
C ILE A 176 24.68 -13.96 23.00
N GLY A 177 24.47 -13.16 21.96
CA GLY A 177 25.57 -12.72 21.11
C GLY A 177 25.20 -11.59 20.16
N ASN A 178 26.17 -11.28 19.30
CA ASN A 178 26.03 -10.24 18.29
C ASN A 178 26.36 -10.81 16.91
N PHE A 179 25.66 -10.32 15.89
CA PHE A 179 26.03 -10.55 14.51
C PHE A 179 27.16 -9.60 14.10
N PRO A 180 28.01 -9.98 13.14
CA PRO A 180 29.03 -9.09 12.61
C PRO A 180 28.45 -7.76 12.10
N HIS A 181 29.02 -6.65 12.56
CA HIS A 181 28.53 -5.30 12.25
C HIS A 181 28.51 -5.04 10.73
N GLY A 182 27.41 -4.44 10.24
CA GLY A 182 27.24 -4.05 8.83
C GLY A 182 27.09 -5.21 7.83
N VAL A 183 27.18 -6.47 8.29
CA VAL A 183 26.99 -7.64 7.43
C VAL A 183 25.49 -7.86 7.21
N ARG A 184 25.09 -8.13 5.96
CA ARG A 184 23.70 -8.42 5.60
C ARG A 184 23.24 -9.71 6.29
N GLY A 185 22.18 -9.59 7.10
CA GLY A 185 21.51 -10.72 7.73
C GLY A 185 20.36 -11.20 6.85
N ILE A 186 19.32 -10.37 6.74
CA ILE A 186 18.06 -10.70 6.06
C ILE A 186 17.68 -9.56 5.11
N GLY A 187 17.32 -9.90 3.88
CA GLY A 187 16.68 -8.98 2.93
C GLY A 187 15.21 -9.34 2.78
N TYR A 188 14.32 -8.36 2.76
CA TYR A 188 12.88 -8.61 2.68
C TYR A 188 12.22 -7.63 1.72
N SER A 189 11.28 -8.09 0.90
CA SER A 189 10.43 -7.19 0.10
C SER A 189 9.00 -7.67 0.06
N GLN A 190 8.05 -6.73 0.06
CA GLN A 190 6.63 -6.99 -0.06
C GLN A 190 6.04 -6.27 -1.28
N ARG A 191 4.98 -6.86 -1.83
CA ARG A 191 4.13 -6.29 -2.88
C ARG A 191 2.68 -6.60 -2.57
N PHE A 192 1.86 -5.57 -2.49
CA PHE A 192 0.41 -5.68 -2.31
C PHE A 192 -0.27 -5.17 -3.57
N GLU A 193 -1.10 -6.00 -4.19
CA GLU A 193 -1.86 -5.71 -5.41
C GLU A 193 -3.35 -5.85 -5.10
N MET A 194 -4.17 -4.85 -5.40
CA MET A 194 -5.59 -4.93 -5.09
C MET A 194 -6.45 -4.07 -6.02
N PRO A 195 -7.57 -4.61 -6.55
CA PRO A 195 -8.72 -3.78 -6.84
C PRO A 195 -9.35 -3.32 -5.51
N TYR A 196 -9.98 -2.16 -5.50
CA TYR A 196 -10.69 -1.66 -4.32
C TYR A 196 -11.96 -0.90 -4.71
N ILE A 197 -12.84 -0.73 -3.73
CA ILE A 197 -13.99 0.16 -3.77
C ILE A 197 -13.91 1.15 -2.61
N GLY A 198 -14.66 2.24 -2.67
CA GLY A 198 -14.57 3.27 -1.65
C GLY A 198 -15.61 4.36 -1.72
N LEU A 199 -15.47 5.32 -0.81
CA LEU A 199 -16.28 6.52 -0.71
C LEU A 199 -15.38 7.74 -0.84
N ALA A 200 -15.83 8.74 -1.61
CA ALA A 200 -15.14 10.00 -1.81
C ALA A 200 -16.03 11.15 -1.36
N GLY A 201 -15.44 12.13 -0.68
CA GLY A 201 -16.08 13.36 -0.27
C GLY A 201 -15.19 14.55 -0.58
N ASP A 202 -15.80 15.62 -1.06
CA ASP A 202 -15.19 16.92 -1.29
C ASP A 202 -16.07 17.98 -0.63
N TYR A 203 -15.45 18.92 0.05
CA TYR A 203 -16.12 20.05 0.67
C TYR A 203 -15.28 21.32 0.46
N ARG A 204 -15.91 22.34 -0.12
CA ARG A 204 -15.28 23.63 -0.39
C ARG A 204 -16.10 24.77 0.18
N ILE A 205 -15.44 25.65 0.92
CA ILE A 205 -16.01 26.91 1.42
C ILE A 205 -15.03 28.05 1.21
N ASN A 206 -15.44 29.04 0.40
CA ASN A 206 -14.57 30.12 -0.06
C ASN A 206 -13.30 29.54 -0.73
N ASP A 207 -12.13 29.93 -0.21
CA ASP A 207 -10.83 29.47 -0.68
C ASP A 207 -10.32 28.22 0.07
N PHE A 208 -11.10 27.64 0.98
CA PHE A 208 -10.73 26.41 1.69
C PHE A 208 -11.40 25.19 1.07
N GLU A 209 -10.64 24.11 0.89
CA GLU A 209 -11.13 22.82 0.39
C GLU A 209 -10.62 21.68 1.28
N CYS A 210 -11.50 20.71 1.54
CA CYS A 210 -11.19 19.48 2.26
C CYS A 210 -11.71 18.28 1.47
N ASN A 211 -10.81 17.35 1.16
CA ASN A 211 -11.14 16.10 0.49
C ASN A 211 -10.96 14.93 1.45
N VAL A 212 -11.86 13.95 1.39
CA VAL A 212 -11.78 12.70 2.15
C VAL A 212 -11.98 11.51 1.23
N LEU A 213 -11.21 10.44 1.45
CA LEU A 213 -11.30 9.20 0.71
C LEU A 213 -11.23 8.03 1.68
N PHE A 214 -12.17 7.11 1.57
CA PHE A 214 -12.13 5.83 2.25
C PHE A 214 -12.07 4.71 1.21
N LYS A 215 -11.18 3.74 1.41
CA LYS A 215 -10.95 2.60 0.53
C LYS A 215 -11.10 1.29 1.29
N TYR A 216 -11.67 0.31 0.63
CA TYR A 216 -11.84 -1.04 1.12
C TYR A 216 -11.51 -2.05 0.02
N SER A 217 -10.84 -3.14 0.39
CA SER A 217 -10.69 -4.30 -0.47
C SER A 217 -10.74 -5.58 0.37
N ASP A 218 -11.35 -6.63 -0.17
CA ASP A 218 -11.25 -8.02 0.32
C ASP A 218 -10.52 -8.89 -0.72
N TRP A 219 -9.81 -8.25 -1.66
CA TRP A 219 -9.20 -8.85 -2.85
C TRP A 219 -7.71 -8.53 -2.95
N VAL A 220 -7.05 -8.34 -1.81
CA VAL A 220 -5.62 -8.07 -1.79
C VAL A 220 -4.86 -9.36 -2.11
N ASN A 221 -4.00 -9.28 -3.10
CA ASN A 221 -2.96 -10.27 -3.35
C ASN A 221 -1.64 -9.73 -2.80
N ALA A 222 -1.11 -10.38 -1.78
CA ALA A 222 0.18 -10.02 -1.21
C ALA A 222 1.24 -11.05 -1.57
N HIS A 223 2.42 -10.56 -1.91
CA HIS A 223 3.61 -11.36 -2.19
C HIS A 223 4.76 -10.84 -1.35
N ASP A 224 5.66 -11.72 -0.97
CA ASP A 224 6.95 -11.31 -0.46
C ASP A 224 8.12 -12.15 -1.01
N ASN A 225 9.32 -11.71 -0.65
CA ASN A 225 10.54 -12.45 -0.88
C ASN A 225 11.51 -12.13 0.27
N ASP A 226 11.85 -13.16 1.04
CA ASP A 226 12.86 -13.10 2.10
C ASP A 226 14.16 -13.76 1.61
N GLU A 227 15.29 -13.11 1.89
CA GLU A 227 16.64 -13.62 1.66
C GLU A 227 17.41 -13.72 2.97
N HIS A 228 17.54 -14.92 3.53
CA HIS A 228 18.44 -15.21 4.65
C HIS A 228 19.88 -15.41 4.15
N TYR A 229 20.62 -14.32 3.97
CA TYR A 229 21.96 -14.33 3.37
C TYR A 229 22.95 -15.25 4.11
N MET A 230 22.89 -15.30 5.44
CA MET A 230 23.79 -16.14 6.25
C MET A 230 23.46 -17.64 6.16
N ARG A 231 22.20 -17.99 5.87
CA ARG A 231 21.75 -19.38 5.71
C ARG A 231 21.70 -19.83 4.25
N LYS A 232 21.86 -18.88 3.31
CA LYS A 232 21.70 -19.12 1.87
C LYS A 232 20.33 -19.72 1.55
N LEU A 233 19.28 -19.20 2.19
CA LEU A 233 17.90 -19.58 1.92
C LEU A 233 17.13 -18.38 1.36
N THR A 234 16.26 -18.64 0.40
CA THR A 234 15.25 -17.69 -0.07
C THR A 234 13.87 -18.24 0.28
N PHE A 235 12.99 -17.40 0.82
CA PHE A 235 11.58 -17.72 1.04
C PHE A 235 10.71 -16.85 0.14
N ARG A 236 9.62 -17.42 -0.37
CA ARG A 236 8.63 -16.70 -1.17
C ARG A 236 7.25 -17.07 -0.73
N GLU A 237 6.47 -16.07 -0.38
CA GLU A 237 5.11 -16.25 0.11
C GLU A 237 4.13 -15.54 -0.82
N LYS A 238 2.94 -16.13 -0.92
CA LYS A 238 1.82 -15.54 -1.64
C LYS A 238 0.55 -15.76 -0.83
N THR A 239 -0.21 -14.70 -0.67
CA THR A 239 -1.53 -14.71 -0.03
C THR A 239 -2.54 -14.05 -0.96
N GLU A 240 -3.78 -14.50 -0.92
CA GLU A 240 -4.85 -14.01 -1.79
C GLU A 240 -6.08 -13.66 -0.96
N ASN A 241 -6.86 -12.69 -1.44
CA ASN A 241 -8.11 -12.24 -0.83
C ASN A 241 -7.98 -11.81 0.64
N SER A 242 -6.84 -11.20 0.99
CA SER A 242 -6.72 -10.53 2.29
C SER A 242 -7.42 -9.17 2.27
N ARG A 243 -7.64 -8.62 3.46
CA ARG A 243 -8.43 -7.41 3.63
C ARG A 243 -7.57 -6.16 3.69
N TYR A 244 -8.07 -5.08 3.14
CA TYR A 244 -7.45 -3.76 3.20
C TYR A 244 -8.44 -2.68 3.63
N TYR A 245 -7.94 -1.73 4.41
CA TYR A 245 -8.61 -0.49 4.76
C TYR A 245 -7.67 0.69 4.50
N GLY A 246 -8.14 1.69 3.77
CA GLY A 246 -7.41 2.92 3.52
C GLY A 246 -8.27 4.15 3.84
N ALA A 247 -7.64 5.19 4.37
CA ALA A 247 -8.29 6.48 4.57
C ALA A 247 -7.31 7.62 4.26
N SER A 248 -7.75 8.63 3.54
CA SER A 248 -6.98 9.87 3.37
C SER A 248 -7.84 11.10 3.60
N ILE A 249 -7.20 12.14 4.10
CA ILE A 249 -7.75 13.48 4.24
C ILE A 249 -6.74 14.49 3.69
N ASP A 250 -7.21 15.35 2.80
CA ASP A 250 -6.48 16.48 2.24
C ASP A 250 -7.19 17.76 2.67
N ALA A 251 -6.44 18.74 3.16
CA ALA A 251 -6.95 20.07 3.49
C ALA A 251 -6.06 21.12 2.85
N GLY A 252 -6.66 22.05 2.11
CA GLY A 252 -5.92 23.04 1.35
C GLY A 252 -6.59 24.40 1.26
N TYR A 253 -5.79 25.39 0.86
CA TYR A 253 -6.19 26.77 0.69
C TYR A 253 -5.79 27.27 -0.70
N TYR A 254 -6.75 27.82 -1.43
CA TYR A 254 -6.57 28.45 -2.73
C TYR A 254 -5.85 29.79 -2.58
N ILE A 255 -4.58 29.84 -2.99
CA ILE A 255 -3.79 31.07 -3.02
C ILE A 255 -4.06 31.89 -4.28
N THR A 256 -4.60 31.24 -5.32
CA THR A 256 -5.19 31.84 -6.53
C THR A 256 -6.42 31.02 -6.92
N SER A 257 -7.17 31.46 -7.94
CA SER A 257 -8.29 30.69 -8.49
C SER A 257 -7.92 29.28 -8.99
N ASN A 258 -6.63 29.06 -9.32
CA ASN A 258 -6.14 27.86 -9.97
C ASN A 258 -5.10 27.10 -9.13
N ALA A 259 -4.58 27.69 -8.05
CA ALA A 259 -3.50 27.11 -7.25
C ALA A 259 -3.91 26.94 -5.79
N LYS A 260 -3.80 25.72 -5.28
CA LYS A 260 -4.11 25.33 -3.89
C LYS A 260 -2.85 24.81 -3.21
N ILE A 261 -2.47 25.40 -2.08
CA ILE A 261 -1.49 24.78 -1.16
C ILE A 261 -2.24 23.82 -0.24
N PHE A 262 -1.66 22.66 0.07
CA PHE A 262 -2.37 21.66 0.85
C PHE A 262 -1.46 20.80 1.72
N ALA A 263 -2.07 20.13 2.69
CA ALA A 263 -1.48 19.04 3.45
C ALA A 263 -2.39 17.80 3.38
N GLU A 264 -1.80 16.63 3.17
CA GLU A 264 -2.50 15.35 3.11
C GLU A 264 -1.98 14.41 4.19
N PHE A 265 -2.91 13.70 4.85
CA PHE A 265 -2.63 12.52 5.66
C PHE A 265 -3.30 11.32 5.01
N ALA A 266 -2.54 10.24 4.79
CA ALA A 266 -3.10 8.97 4.34
C ALA A 266 -2.67 7.84 5.26
N TYR A 267 -3.58 6.91 5.55
CA TYR A 267 -3.36 5.71 6.33
C TYR A 267 -3.82 4.49 5.53
N SER A 268 -3.01 3.44 5.57
CA SER A 268 -3.23 2.18 4.85
C SER A 268 -2.98 1.01 5.79
N LYS A 269 -3.92 0.07 5.83
CA LYS A 269 -3.83 -1.17 6.61
C LYS A 269 -4.16 -2.37 5.73
N TYR A 270 -3.16 -3.16 5.43
CA TYR A 270 -3.28 -4.50 4.88
C TYR A 270 -3.34 -5.48 6.05
N GLU A 271 -4.53 -6.04 6.28
CA GLU A 271 -4.71 -7.13 7.23
C GLU A 271 -3.89 -8.33 6.79
N GLU A 272 -3.62 -9.22 7.73
CA GLU A 272 -2.87 -10.43 7.47
C GLU A 272 -3.60 -11.33 6.49
N GLY A 273 -3.01 -11.51 5.30
CA GLY A 273 -3.31 -12.64 4.44
C GLY A 273 -2.52 -13.85 4.90
N LYS A 274 -3.09 -15.04 4.80
CA LYS A 274 -2.37 -16.30 5.00
C LYS A 274 -2.27 -17.08 3.70
N GLY A 275 -1.20 -17.85 3.57
CA GLY A 275 -0.93 -18.63 2.37
C GLY A 275 0.26 -19.55 2.51
N GLY A 276 0.67 -20.14 1.39
CA GLY A 276 1.79 -21.07 1.36
C GLY A 276 3.15 -20.37 1.32
N THR A 277 4.20 -21.11 1.67
CA THR A 277 5.59 -20.66 1.58
C THR A 277 6.42 -21.60 0.73
N GLN A 278 7.22 -21.05 -0.17
CA GLN A 278 8.25 -21.75 -0.91
C GLN A 278 9.60 -21.46 -0.26
N ILE A 279 10.40 -22.51 -0.03
CA ILE A 279 11.77 -22.42 0.47
C ILE A 279 12.72 -22.88 -0.62
N ILE A 280 13.77 -22.11 -0.87
CA ILE A 280 14.79 -22.39 -1.89
C ILE A 280 16.17 -22.41 -1.20
N ASP A 281 16.87 -23.54 -1.28
CA ASP A 281 18.27 -23.63 -0.87
C ASP A 281 19.16 -23.07 -1.98
N LYS A 282 19.88 -21.98 -1.70
CA LYS A 282 20.74 -21.28 -2.68
C LYS A 282 22.11 -21.94 -2.88
N THR A 283 22.42 -22.96 -2.09
CA THR A 283 23.63 -23.77 -2.22
C THR A 283 23.39 -24.97 -3.14
N SER A 284 22.31 -25.74 -2.91
CA SER A 284 21.99 -26.92 -3.74
C SER A 284 21.08 -26.60 -4.92
N GLY A 285 20.24 -25.57 -4.81
CA GLY A 285 19.17 -25.26 -5.75
C GLY A 285 17.86 -26.01 -5.47
N ASP A 286 17.81 -26.82 -4.42
CA ASP A 286 16.61 -27.58 -4.04
C ASP A 286 15.49 -26.64 -3.58
N THR A 287 14.25 -27.09 -3.79
CA THR A 287 13.06 -26.34 -3.40
C THR A 287 12.11 -27.20 -2.59
N ALA A 288 11.50 -26.61 -1.57
CA ALA A 288 10.40 -27.18 -0.80
C ALA A 288 9.22 -26.21 -0.82
N TYR A 289 8.01 -26.75 -0.72
CA TYR A 289 6.79 -25.95 -0.68
C TYR A 289 5.86 -26.47 0.41
N PHE A 290 5.40 -25.57 1.27
CA PHE A 290 4.41 -25.83 2.29
C PHE A 290 3.14 -25.05 1.93
N GLY A 291 2.08 -25.78 1.61
CA GLY A 291 0.77 -25.19 1.30
C GLY A 291 -0.05 -24.88 2.55
N GLY A 292 -1.31 -24.46 2.35
CA GLY A 292 -2.19 -24.05 3.44
C GLY A 292 -1.79 -22.70 4.01
N ASP A 293 -2.00 -22.51 5.31
CA ASP A 293 -1.77 -21.26 6.03
C ASP A 293 -0.38 -21.26 6.72
N ALA A 294 0.68 -21.54 5.96
CA ALA A 294 2.05 -21.67 6.47
C ALA A 294 2.75 -20.31 6.68
N ALA A 295 2.30 -19.29 5.96
CA ALA A 295 2.87 -17.96 5.88
C ALA A 295 1.81 -16.89 6.12
N GLY A 296 2.24 -15.71 6.59
CA GLY A 296 1.37 -14.58 6.85
C GLY A 296 2.02 -13.25 6.48
N ILE A 297 1.33 -12.43 5.69
CA ILE A 297 1.83 -11.16 5.18
C ILE A 297 0.88 -10.04 5.60
N ALA A 298 1.39 -9.04 6.34
CA ALA A 298 0.61 -7.87 6.75
C ALA A 298 1.43 -6.57 6.70
N ASN A 299 0.74 -5.43 6.57
CA ASN A 299 1.37 -4.11 6.64
C ASN A 299 0.39 -3.06 7.18
N ASN A 300 0.92 -2.09 7.94
CA ASN A 300 0.27 -0.80 8.09
C ASN A 300 1.26 0.33 7.82
N ASN A 301 0.79 1.41 7.23
CA ASN A 301 1.61 2.57 6.95
C ASN A 301 0.77 3.86 6.95
N TYR A 302 1.44 4.99 7.09
CA TYR A 302 0.86 6.30 6.89
C TYR A 302 1.85 7.26 6.24
N THR A 303 1.32 8.19 5.47
CA THR A 303 2.04 9.32 4.91
C THR A 303 1.51 10.63 5.48
N VAL A 304 2.41 11.59 5.65
CA VAL A 304 2.07 13.00 5.91
C VAL A 304 2.81 13.82 4.86
N THR A 305 2.08 14.51 3.99
CA THR A 305 2.66 15.28 2.89
C THR A 305 2.13 16.70 2.87
N ALA A 306 2.87 17.60 2.24
CA ALA A 306 2.42 18.95 1.93
C ALA A 306 2.87 19.33 0.51
N GLY A 307 2.05 20.09 -0.21
CA GLY A 307 2.27 20.32 -1.63
C GLY A 307 1.48 21.46 -2.23
N LEU A 308 1.58 21.52 -3.56
CA LEU A 308 0.88 22.46 -4.42
C LEU A 308 0.05 21.68 -5.44
N GLN A 309 -1.20 22.06 -5.58
CA GLN A 309 -2.10 21.61 -6.63
C GLN A 309 -2.35 22.77 -7.60
N TYR A 310 -2.40 22.47 -8.89
CA TYR A 310 -2.69 23.42 -9.96
C TYR A 310 -3.77 22.87 -10.91
N ARG A 311 -4.76 23.70 -11.22
CA ARG A 311 -5.81 23.45 -12.22
C ARG A 311 -5.51 24.29 -13.46
N PHE A 312 -5.42 23.65 -14.62
CA PHE A 312 -4.85 24.25 -15.84
C PHE A 312 -5.75 25.24 -16.56
#